data_AF-A0A0C2WY59-F1
#
_entry.id   AF-A0A0C2WY59-F1
#
_cell.length_a   1.000
_cell.length_b   1.000
_cell.length_c   1.000
_cell.angle_alpha   90.00
_cell.angle_beta   90.00
_cell.angle_gamma   90.00
#
_symmetry.space_group_name_H-M   'P 1'
#
loop_
_entity.id
_entity.type
_entity.pdbx_description
1 polymer ?
#
loop_
_entity_poly.entity_id
_entity_poly.type
_entity_poly.pdbx_seq_one_letter_code
_entity_poly.pdbx_strand_id
1 'polypeptide(L)' 'MECRRCPRSVAGRLQAKSLGKNWEDTRIDYLLSSPLDRALCTANALSDHNKGRPEVVIHPNLVERSGGRGGVERKVTF' A
#
# COMPACT_ATOMS: atom_id res chain seq x y z
N MET A 1 7.80 -15.95 -6.05
CA MET A 1 8.00 -14.79 -6.94
C MET A 1 8.42 -13.61 -6.08
N GLU A 2 9.54 -12.97 -6.39
CA GLU A 2 9.99 -11.74 -5.69
C GLU A 2 9.41 -10.53 -6.41
N CYS A 3 8.85 -9.58 -5.65
CA CYS A 3 8.23 -8.37 -6.18
C CYS A 3 9.32 -7.46 -6.79
N ARG A 4 9.59 -7.62 -8.09
CA ARG A 4 10.68 -6.96 -8.84
C ARG A 4 10.59 -5.43 -8.96
N ARG A 5 9.49 -4.80 -8.53
CA ARG A 5 9.22 -3.36 -8.69
C ARG A 5 9.22 -2.56 -7.39
N CYS A 6 9.80 -3.11 -6.32
CA CYS A 6 9.80 -2.48 -5.01
C CYS A 6 11.06 -1.66 -4.76
N PRO A 7 11.03 -0.31 -4.78
CA PRO A 7 12.14 0.54 -4.35
C PRO A 7 12.16 0.60 -2.82
N ARG A 8 12.33 -0.56 -2.16
CA ARG A 8 12.51 -0.64 -0.71
C ARG A 8 13.90 -1.15 -0.38
N SER A 9 14.44 -0.63 0.72
CA SER A 9 15.55 -1.26 1.43
C SER A 9 15.26 -2.74 1.71
N VAL A 10 16.30 -3.55 1.91
CA VAL A 10 16.15 -4.97 2.29
C VAL A 10 15.23 -5.12 3.50
N ALA A 11 15.38 -4.26 4.51
CA ALA A 11 14.53 -4.22 5.70
C ALA A 11 13.05 -4.02 5.36
N GLY A 12 12.73 -3.09 4.46
CA GLY A 12 11.34 -2.83 4.05
C GLY A 12 10.69 -4.06 3.39
N ARG A 13 11.44 -4.81 2.57
CA ARG A 13 10.94 -6.06 1.97
C ARG A 13 10.65 -7.13 3.03
N LEU A 14 11.54 -7.28 4.01
CA LEU A 14 11.35 -8.23 5.11
C LEU A 14 10.14 -7.87 5.98
N GLN A 15 9.94 -6.57 6.26
CA GLN A 15 8.80 -6.09 7.02
C GLN A 15 7.47 -6.44 6.34
N ALA A 16 7.33 -6.16 5.04
CA ALA A 16 6.07 -6.51 4.36
C ALA A 16 5.86 -7.99 4.17
N LYS A 17 6.93 -8.77 3.97
CA LYS A 17 6.81 -10.23 3.94
C LYS A 17 6.32 -10.76 5.29
N SER A 18 6.88 -10.26 6.39
CA SER A 18 6.45 -10.61 7.75
C SER A 18 4.99 -10.21 7.99
N LEU A 19 4.61 -9.00 7.59
CA LEU A 19 3.23 -8.52 7.66
C LEU A 19 2.27 -9.40 6.86
N GLY A 20 2.62 -9.75 5.62
CA GLY A 20 1.82 -10.63 4.75
C GLY A 20 1.56 -11.99 5.38
N LYS A 21 2.58 -12.60 5.98
CA LYS A 21 2.42 -13.88 6.72
C LYS A 21 1.50 -13.75 7.92
N ASN A 22 1.65 -12.69 8.72
CA ASN A 22 0.81 -12.48 9.90
C ASN A 22 -0.68 -12.28 9.53
N TRP A 23 -0.95 -11.87 8.31
CA TRP A 23 -2.28 -11.63 7.78
C TRP A 23 -2.73 -12.74 6.81
N GLU A 24 -2.03 -13.88 6.75
CA GLU A 24 -2.31 -14.96 5.80
C GLU A 24 -3.76 -15.45 5.88
N ASP A 25 -4.28 -15.62 7.10
CA ASP A 25 -5.62 -16.16 7.39
C ASP A 25 -6.68 -15.07 7.63
N THR A 26 -6.30 -13.80 7.58
CA THR A 26 -7.24 -12.69 7.80
C THR A 26 -8.10 -12.52 6.56
N ARG A 27 -9.44 -12.50 6.71
CA ARG A 27 -10.34 -12.15 5.61
C ARG A 27 -10.16 -10.67 5.25
N ILE A 28 -9.80 -10.40 4.00
CA ILE A 28 -9.66 -9.05 3.46
C ILE A 28 -10.67 -8.91 2.30
N ASP A 29 -11.73 -8.15 2.52
CA ASP A 29 -12.75 -7.91 1.49
C ASP A 29 -12.28 -6.89 0.44
N TYR A 30 -11.48 -5.89 0.87
CA TYR A 30 -10.95 -4.85 0.00
C TYR A 30 -9.51 -4.50 0.36
N LEU A 31 -8.62 -4.48 -0.64
CA LEU A 31 -7.23 -4.08 -0.48
C LEU A 31 -6.92 -2.88 -1.37
N LEU A 32 -6.95 -1.70 -0.77
CA LEU A 32 -6.71 -0.43 -1.45
C LEU A 32 -5.27 0.02 -1.25
N SER A 33 -4.67 0.61 -2.28
CA SER A 33 -3.31 1.17 -2.20
C SER A 33 -3.20 2.51 -2.91
N SER A 34 -2.29 3.37 -2.45
CA SER A 34 -1.94 4.58 -3.18
C SER A 34 -1.09 4.24 -4.41
N PRO A 35 -1.02 5.11 -5.43
CA PRO A 35 -0.22 4.87 -6.61
C PRO A 35 1.30 4.90 -6.36
N LEU A 36 1.74 5.16 -5.12
CA LEU A 36 3.15 5.27 -4.79
C LEU A 36 3.78 3.87 -4.67
N ASP A 37 4.91 3.64 -5.33
CA ASP A 37 5.57 2.32 -5.39
C ASP A 37 5.77 1.67 -4.02
N ARG A 38 6.06 2.47 -2.97
CA ARG A 38 6.21 1.96 -1.59
C ARG A 38 4.93 1.33 -1.04
N ALA A 39 3.78 1.91 -1.35
CA ALA A 39 2.47 1.44 -0.93
C ALA A 39 2.07 0.22 -1.76
N LEU A 40 2.18 0.31 -3.10
CA LEU A 40 1.93 -0.81 -4.01
C LEU A 40 2.74 -2.04 -3.65
N CYS A 41 4.03 -1.86 -3.37
CA CYS A 41 4.92 -2.94 -2.95
C CYS A 41 4.43 -3.67 -1.69
N THR A 42 3.87 -2.93 -0.73
CA THR A 42 3.39 -3.51 0.54
C THR A 42 2.04 -4.19 0.35
N ALA A 43 1.13 -3.56 -0.39
CA ALA A 43 -0.16 -4.13 -0.74
C ALA A 43 -0.01 -5.43 -1.55
N ASN A 44 0.88 -5.47 -2.54
CA ASN A 44 1.16 -6.69 -3.30
C ASN A 44 1.71 -7.80 -2.41
N ALA A 45 2.64 -7.49 -1.48
CA ALA A 45 3.14 -8.49 -0.55
C ALA A 45 2.04 -9.05 0.39
N LEU A 46 1.09 -8.22 0.82
CA LEU A 46 -0.08 -8.66 1.56
C LEU A 46 -0.98 -9.57 0.72
N SER A 47 -1.31 -9.16 -0.50
CA SER A 47 -2.12 -9.97 -1.43
C SER A 47 -1.47 -11.32 -1.75
N ASP A 48 -0.17 -11.33 -2.05
CA ASP A 48 0.59 -12.53 -2.41
C ASP A 48 0.61 -13.59 -1.30
N HIS A 49 0.62 -13.14 -0.04
CA HIS A 49 0.70 -13.99 1.15
C HIS A 49 -0.66 -14.31 1.79
N ASN A 50 -1.70 -13.53 1.52
CA ASN A 50 -3.04 -13.80 2.02
C ASN A 50 -3.70 -14.97 1.26
N LYS A 51 -4.37 -15.88 1.96
CA LYS A 51 -5.06 -17.04 1.34
C LYS A 51 -6.14 -16.62 0.37
N GLY A 52 -6.86 -15.53 0.66
CA GLY A 52 -7.90 -14.98 -0.20
C GLY A 52 -7.37 -14.26 -1.43
N ARG A 53 -6.06 -13.96 -1.50
CA ARG A 53 -5.41 -13.25 -2.61
C ARG A 53 -6.22 -12.03 -3.11
N PRO A 54 -6.58 -11.09 -2.22
CA PRO A 54 -7.41 -9.95 -2.59
C PRO A 54 -6.74 -9.11 -3.69
N GLU A 55 -7.54 -8.61 -4.63
CA GLU A 55 -7.06 -7.69 -5.67
C GLU A 55 -6.57 -6.38 -5.05
N VAL A 56 -5.40 -5.91 -5.48
CA VAL A 56 -4.88 -4.60 -5.09
C VAL A 56 -5.47 -3.53 -6.00
N VAL A 57 -6.40 -2.74 -5.47
CA VAL A 57 -7.02 -1.63 -6.20
C VAL A 57 -6.26 -0.34 -5.92
N ILE A 58 -5.77 0.31 -6.97
CA ILE A 58 -5.03 1.57 -6.86
C ILE A 58 -6.02 2.73 -6.77
N HIS A 59 -5.92 3.52 -5.71
CA HIS A 59 -6.76 4.68 -5.48
C HIS A 59 -5.91 5.97 -5.45
N PRO A 60 -6.06 6.89 -6.42
CA PRO A 60 -5.15 8.02 -6.61
C PRO A 60 -5.16 9.01 -5.44
N ASN A 61 -6.25 9.08 -4.68
CA ASN A 61 -6.39 10.01 -3.56
C ASN A 61 -5.82 9.49 -2.22
N LEU A 62 -5.27 8.27 -2.17
CA LEU A 62 -4.64 7.71 -0.96
C LEU A 62 -3.15 8.10 -0.82
N VAL A 63 -2.73 9.15 -1.53
CA VAL A 63 -1.34 9.63 -1.47
C VAL A 63 -1.08 10.34 -0.14
N GLU A 64 0.17 10.26 0.31
CA GLU A 64 0.66 11.00 1.47
C GLU A 64 0.42 12.51 1.28
N ARG A 65 0.27 13.24 2.39
CA ARG A 65 0.20 14.70 2.34
C ARG A 65 1.42 15.24 1.59
N SER A 66 1.18 16.12 0.62
CA SER A 66 2.25 16.85 -0.07
C SER A 66 3.02 17.64 0.99
N GLY A 67 4.34 17.44 1.08
CA GLY A 67 5.23 18.18 2.01
C GLY A 67 5.40 19.66 1.66
N GLY A 68 4.39 20.28 1.04
CA GLY A 68 4.38 21.69 0.67
C GLY A 68 4.46 22.55 1.93
N ARG A 69 5.48 23.39 2.00
CA ARG A 69 5.56 24.48 2.97
C ARG A 69 4.42 25.45 2.69
N GLY A 70 3.29 25.31 3.41
CA GLY A 70 2.24 26.32 3.55
C GLY A 70 1.34 26.56 2.33
N GLY A 71 0.03 26.71 2.57
CA GLY A 71 -0.95 27.08 1.56
C GLY A 71 -2.26 26.31 1.66
N VAL A 72 -2.98 26.47 2.77
CA VAL A 72 -4.38 26.06 2.85
C VAL A 72 -5.19 27.14 2.14
N GLU A 73 -5.71 26.84 0.95
CA GLU A 73 -6.94 27.46 0.48
C GLU A 73 -7.94 26.34 0.22
N ARG A 74 -8.61 25.90 1.29
CA ARG A 74 -9.83 25.10 1.16
C ARG A 74 -10.96 26.07 0.87
N LYS A 75 -11.28 26.30 -0.40
CA LYS A 75 -12.63 26.76 -0.76
C LYS A 75 -13.56 25.56 -0.65
N VAL A 76 -14.23 25.47 0.49
CA VAL A 76 -15.44 24.65 0.63
C VAL A 76 -16.57 25.44 0.00
N THR A 77 -17.27 24.86 -0.97
CA THR A 77 -18.53 25.37 -1.48
C THR A 77 -19.59 24.32 -1.16
N PHE A 78 -20.71 24.76 -0.57
CA PHE A 78 -21.87 23.94 -0.24
C PHE A 78 -22.67 23.59 -1.49
#